data_AF-A0A2V8U243-F1
#
_entry.id   AF-A0A2V8U243-F1
#
_cell.length_a   1.000
_cell.length_b   1.000
_cell.length_c   1.000
_cell.angle_alpha   90.00
_cell.angle_beta   90.00
_cell.angle_gamma   90.00
#
_symmetry.space_group_name_H-M   'P 1'
#
loop_
_entity.id
_entity.type
_entity.pdbx_description
1 polymer ?
#
loop_
_entity_poly.entity_id
_entity_poly.type
_entity_poly.pdbx_seq_one_letter_code
_entity_poly.pdbx_strand_id
1 'polypeptide(L)'
;MLQKTDLTRLDELITEISDSREGQCDLLREHLEAARTYLLGSMPKEYRLSLQLASEALNCLSDEDLRQRANEIISGLLAEEE
;
A
#
# COMPACT_ATOMS: atom_id res chain seq x y z
N MET A 1 -15.35 -10.45 -5.14
CA MET A 1 -14.07 -11.14 -5.37
C MET A 1 -12.89 -10.19 -5.33
N LEU A 2 -13.01 -8.97 -5.87
CA LEU A 2 -11.98 -7.90 -5.88
C LEU A 2 -11.33 -7.66 -4.50
N GLN A 3 -12.14 -7.44 -3.46
CA GLN A 3 -11.64 -7.19 -2.09
C GLN A 3 -10.65 -8.23 -1.55
N LYS A 4 -10.76 -9.51 -1.93
CA LYS A 4 -9.82 -10.55 -1.48
C LYS A 4 -8.48 -10.47 -2.23
N THR A 5 -8.53 -10.13 -3.51
CA THR A 5 -7.35 -9.90 -4.34
C THR A 5 -6.61 -8.66 -3.86
N ASP A 6 -7.33 -7.57 -3.59
CA ASP A 6 -6.76 -6.31 -3.11
C ASP A 6 -6.10 -6.47 -1.73
N LEU A 7 -6.77 -7.21 -0.84
CA LEU A 7 -6.23 -7.55 0.47
C LEU A 7 -4.93 -8.36 0.36
N THR A 8 -4.88 -9.31 -0.58
CA THR A 8 -3.68 -10.13 -0.80
C THR A 8 -2.51 -9.27 -1.31
N ARG A 9 -2.76 -8.37 -2.27
CA ARG A 9 -1.75 -7.45 -2.80
C ARG A 9 -1.22 -6.50 -1.72
N LEU A 10 -2.09 -6.01 -0.83
CA LEU A 10 -1.68 -5.20 0.33
C LEU A 10 -0.85 -6.00 1.33
N ASP A 11 -1.28 -7.21 1.67
CA ASP A 11 -0.57 -8.08 2.62
C ASP A 11 0.85 -8.42 2.12
N GLU A 12 0.99 -8.74 0.83
CA GLU A 12 2.28 -9.01 0.19
C GLU A 12 3.18 -7.77 0.24
N LEU A 13 2.65 -6.60 -0.13
CA LEU A 13 3.42 -5.36 -0.14
C LEU A 13 3.87 -4.93 1.27
N ILE A 14 2.99 -5.05 2.28
CA ILE A 14 3.32 -4.76 3.68
C ILE A 14 4.45 -5.69 4.16
N THR A 15 4.38 -6.97 3.81
CA THR A 15 5.41 -7.95 4.17
C THR A 15 6.75 -7.60 3.52
N GLU A 16 6.74 -7.30 2.22
CA GLU A 16 7.96 -6.98 1.46
C GLU A 16 8.65 -5.72 1.99
N ILE A 17 7.89 -4.67 2.34
CA ILE A 17 8.42 -3.45 2.93
C ILE A 17 8.94 -3.72 4.36
N SER A 18 8.27 -4.56 5.14
CA SER A 18 8.67 -4.89 6.51
C SER A 18 9.93 -5.74 6.60
N ASP A 19 10.16 -6.61 5.61
CA ASP A 19 11.36 -7.45 5.52
C ASP A 19 12.57 -6.69 4.93
N SER A 20 12.31 -5.55 4.28
CA SER A 20 13.36 -4.74 3.69
C SER A 20 14.24 -4.07 4.78
N ARG A 21 15.50 -3.80 4.44
CA ARG A 21 16.40 -3.01 5.30
C ARG A 21 16.01 -1.52 5.36
N GLU A 22 14.89 -1.14 4.73
CA GLU A 22 14.32 0.21 4.69
C GLU A 22 13.60 0.53 6.00
N GLY A 23 14.24 0.30 7.15
CA GLY A 23 13.70 0.59 8.49
C GLY A 23 13.43 2.08 8.77
N GLN A 24 13.36 2.90 7.73
CA GLN A 24 13.03 4.33 7.72
C GLN A 24 11.68 4.61 7.02
N CYS A 25 11.03 3.60 6.44
CA CYS A 25 9.74 3.69 5.76
C CYS A 25 8.53 3.39 6.67
N ASP A 26 8.63 3.66 7.97
CA ASP A 26 7.54 3.37 8.92
C ASP A 26 6.23 4.06 8.52
N LEU A 27 6.30 5.29 8.02
CA LEU A 27 5.11 6.04 7.57
C LEU A 27 4.43 5.38 6.35
N LEU A 28 5.22 4.87 5.40
CA LEU A 28 4.68 4.12 4.26
C LEU A 28 3.96 2.85 4.75
N ARG A 29 4.57 2.12 5.68
CA ARG A 29 3.97 0.91 6.27
C ARG A 29 2.66 1.24 6.99
N GLU A 30 2.65 2.29 7.80
CA GLU A 30 1.45 2.75 8.52
C GLU A 30 0.29 3.07 7.56
N HIS A 31 0.56 3.75 6.45
CA HIS A 31 -0.46 4.04 5.44
C HIS A 31 -1.01 2.77 4.78
N LEU A 32 -0.16 1.79 4.48
CA LEU A 32 -0.59 0.51 3.91
C LEU A 32 -1.40 -0.34 4.90
N GLU A 33 -1.01 -0.39 6.17
CA GLU A 33 -1.75 -1.07 7.25
C GLU A 33 -3.10 -0.41 7.52
N ALA A 34 -3.16 0.92 7.45
CA ALA A 34 -4.40 1.68 7.52
C ALA A 34 -5.31 1.35 6.33
N ALA A 35 -4.78 1.37 5.09
CA ALA A 35 -5.52 1.00 3.89
C ALA A 35 -6.12 -0.41 4.03
N ARG A 36 -5.32 -1.38 4.45
CA ARG A 36 -5.77 -2.75 4.74
C ARG A 36 -6.92 -2.80 5.74
N THR A 37 -6.81 -2.03 6.84
CA THR A 37 -7.86 -1.96 7.88
C THR A 37 -9.16 -1.38 7.33
N TYR A 38 -9.07 -0.30 6.54
CA TYR A 38 -10.25 0.33 5.94
C TYR A 38 -10.89 -0.52 4.85
N LEU A 39 -10.10 -1.27 4.09
CA LEU A 39 -10.60 -2.25 3.13
C LEU A 39 -11.45 -3.33 3.82
N LEU A 40 -10.97 -3.88 4.94
CA LEU A 40 -11.72 -4.84 5.76
C LEU A 40 -12.95 -4.22 6.43
N GLY A 41 -12.83 -2.95 6.85
CA GLY A 41 -13.90 -2.17 7.44
C GLY A 41 -14.98 -1.69 6.45
N SER A 42 -14.82 -1.96 5.15
CA SER A 42 -15.70 -1.44 4.10
C SER A 42 -15.81 0.10 4.12
N MET A 43 -14.67 0.77 4.32
CA MET A 43 -14.51 2.22 4.40
C MET A 43 -13.75 2.75 3.17
N PRO A 44 -14.42 2.89 2.00
CA PRO A 44 -13.74 3.13 0.73
C PRO A 44 -13.04 4.50 0.65
N LYS A 45 -13.57 5.54 1.30
CA LYS A 45 -12.95 6.88 1.27
C LYS A 45 -11.63 6.90 2.04
N GLU A 46 -11.62 6.29 3.22
CA GLU A 46 -10.47 6.17 4.09
C GLU A 46 -9.42 5.22 3.50
N TYR A 47 -9.88 4.14 2.85
CA TYR A 47 -9.04 3.23 2.09
C TYR A 47 -8.31 3.96 0.96
N ARG A 48 -9.04 4.68 0.10
CA ARG A 48 -8.47 5.47 -0.99
C ARG A 48 -7.48 6.52 -0.49
N LEU A 49 -7.85 7.26 0.56
CA LEU A 49 -6.97 8.28 1.14
C LEU A 49 -5.67 7.66 1.65
N SER A 50 -5.75 6.52 2.31
CA SER A 50 -4.57 5.81 2.83
C SER A 50 -3.66 5.33 1.69
N LEU A 51 -4.21 4.86 0.58
CA LEU A 51 -3.44 4.51 -0.63
C LEU A 51 -2.76 5.73 -1.26
N GLN A 52 -3.43 6.88 -1.31
CA GLN A 52 -2.83 8.12 -1.83
C GLN A 52 -1.63 8.57 -0.97
N LEU A 53 -1.80 8.54 0.36
CA LEU A 53 -0.71 8.86 1.29
C LEU A 53 0.44 7.86 1.20
N ALA A 54 0.15 6.57 1.03
CA ALA A 54 1.18 5.55 0.77
C ALA A 54 1.96 5.87 -0.51
N SER A 55 1.26 6.26 -1.60
CA SER A 55 1.91 6.66 -2.85
C SER A 55 2.86 7.84 -2.68
N GLU A 56 2.51 8.83 -1.86
CA GLU A 56 3.37 9.99 -1.58
C GLU A 56 4.61 9.62 -0.75
N ALA A 57 4.48 8.61 0.11
CA ALA A 57 5.55 8.13 0.98
C ALA A 57 6.57 7.21 0.28
N LEU A 58 6.33 6.78 -0.96
CA LEU A 58 7.19 5.83 -1.69
C LEU A 58 8.65 6.29 -1.86
N ASN A 59 8.90 7.61 -1.83
CA ASN A 59 10.25 8.17 -1.92
C ASN A 59 11.16 7.77 -0.74
N CYS A 60 10.60 7.21 0.34
CA CYS A 60 11.40 6.67 1.44
C CYS A 60 12.15 5.39 1.06
N LEU A 61 11.68 4.64 0.04
CA LEU A 61 12.28 3.38 -0.39
C LEU A 61 13.53 3.68 -1.23
N SER A 62 14.69 3.23 -0.75
CA SER A 62 15.96 3.38 -1.45
C SER A 62 16.11 2.38 -2.59
N ASP A 63 15.58 1.16 -2.42
CA ASP A 63 15.47 0.14 -3.47
C ASP A 63 14.50 0.59 -4.59
N GLU A 64 15.05 0.87 -5.78
CA GLU A 64 14.28 1.39 -6.90
C GLU A 64 13.31 0.37 -7.49
N ASP A 65 13.69 -0.92 -7.49
CA ASP A 65 12.84 -2.00 -8.00
C ASP A 65 11.65 -2.20 -7.08
N LEU A 66 11.88 -2.20 -5.75
CA LEU A 66 10.82 -2.24 -4.75
C LEU A 66 9.91 -1.03 -4.85
N ARG A 67 10.48 0.18 -4.98
CA ARG A 67 9.71 1.42 -5.12
C ARG A 67 8.82 1.40 -6.35
N GLN A 68 9.32 0.92 -7.49
CA GLN A 68 8.55 0.80 -8.72
C GLN A 68 7.41 -0.22 -8.58
N ARG A 69 7.70 -1.41 -8.02
CA ARG A 69 6.66 -2.43 -7.74
C ARG A 69 5.57 -1.90 -6.82
N ALA A 70 5.95 -1.25 -5.72
CA ALA A 70 5.02 -0.65 -4.77
C ALA A 70 4.11 0.40 -5.44
N ASN A 71 4.69 1.25 -6.29
CA ASN A 71 3.95 2.24 -7.07
C ASN A 71 2.92 1.60 -8.01
N GLU A 72 3.30 0.53 -8.72
CA GLU A 72 2.41 -0.19 -9.64
C GLU A 72 1.23 -0.84 -8.90
N ILE A 73 1.50 -1.46 -7.74
CA ILE A 73 0.45 -2.05 -6.90
C ILE A 73 -0.52 -0.98 -6.42
N ILE A 74 0.00 0.10 -5.79
CA ILE A 74 -0.83 1.18 -5.24
C ILE A 74 -1.66 1.86 -6.35
N SER A 75 -1.05 2.15 -7.50
CA SER A 75 -1.74 2.76 -8.64
C SER A 75 -2.83 1.85 -9.21
N GLY A 76 -2.58 0.53 -9.27
CA GLY A 76 -3.59 -0.45 -9.68
C GLY A 76 -4.79 -0.45 -8.73
N LEU A 77 -4.54 -0.50 -7.42
CA LEU A 77 -5.59 -0.46 -6.40
C LEU A 77 -6.43 0.83 -6.44
N LEU A 78 -5.82 1.98 -6.76
CA LEU A 78 -6.52 3.26 -6.88
C LEU A 78 -7.41 3.37 -8.14
N ALA A 79 -7.01 2.69 -9.23
CA ALA A 79 -7.75 2.69 -10.51
C ALA A 79 -8.94 1.73 -10.50
N GLU A 80 -8.91 0.69 -9.67
CA GLU A 80 -9.99 -0.30 -9.55
C GLU A 80 -11.20 0.22 -8.72
N GLU A 81 -11.10 1.42 -8.14
CA GLU A 81 -12.18 2.10 -7.39
C GLU A 81 -13.00 3.15 -8.19
N GLU A 82 -12.64 3.44 -9.44
CA GLU A 82 -13.46 4.26 -10.37
C GLU A 82 -14.54 3.43 -11.08
#